data_AF-A0A357JCL2-F1
#
_entry.id   AF-A0A357JCL2-F1
#
_cell.length_a   1.000
_cell.length_b   1.000
_cell.length_c   1.000
_cell.angle_alpha   90.00
_cell.angle_beta   90.00
_cell.angle_gamma   90.00
#
_symmetry.space_group_name_H-M   'P 1'
#
loop_
_entity.id
_entity.type
_entity.pdbx_description
1 polymer ?
#
loop_
_entity_poly.entity_id
_entity_poly.type
_entity_poly.pdbx_seq_one_letter_code
_entity_poly.pdbx_strand_id
1 'polypeptide(L)'
;MIMIFDLVIGYLFVKILITLKEFLIKNNKNILIKFRSFPLLIIIFILNIYFYMYLGSGGLLMKENVINFNLSFIIFILILRFLLTIISGTGSVTGGLVVPIMSIGYLIGQIICLISKNTLSLPIAYFQYYSLISAIMLFGIITKTPLTSSSLIFTTILRSSNYNLILSLKYSLLPIIIVFIAIYL
;
A
#
# COMPACT_ATOMS: atom_id res chain seq x y z
N MET A 1 -8.68 -13.48 -4.50
CA MET A 1 -8.88 -12.22 -5.25
C MET A 1 -7.91 -11.14 -4.78
N ILE A 2 -7.91 -10.77 -3.50
CA ILE A 2 -7.01 -9.76 -2.90
C ILE A 2 -5.54 -9.94 -3.32
N MET A 3 -5.01 -11.15 -3.10
CA MET A 3 -3.59 -11.41 -3.35
C MET A 3 -3.15 -11.31 -4.82
N ILE A 4 -4.05 -11.58 -5.78
CA ILE A 4 -3.73 -11.47 -7.22
C ILE A 4 -3.67 -9.99 -7.62
N PHE A 5 -4.58 -9.18 -7.08
CA PHE A 5 -4.54 -7.73 -7.26
C PHE A 5 -3.27 -7.13 -6.67
N ASP A 6 -2.86 -7.56 -5.48
CA ASP A 6 -1.62 -7.09 -4.85
C ASP A 6 -0.37 -7.41 -5.70
N LEU A 7 -0.32 -8.60 -6.32
CA LEU A 7 0.75 -8.96 -7.26
C LEU A 7 0.78 -8.04 -8.48
N VAL A 8 -0.36 -7.85 -9.15
CA VAL A 8 -0.44 -7.02 -10.36
C VAL A 8 -0.09 -5.56 -10.05
N ILE A 9 -0.66 -5.01 -8.98
CA ILE A 9 -0.43 -3.62 -8.60
C ILE A 9 1.00 -3.43 -8.08
N GLY A 10 1.52 -4.37 -7.29
CA GLY A 10 2.91 -4.34 -6.84
C GLY A 10 3.91 -4.33 -8.00
N TYR A 11 3.72 -5.21 -8.99
CA TYR A 11 4.52 -5.23 -10.21
C TYR A 11 4.44 -3.90 -10.99
N LEU A 12 3.23 -3.39 -11.20
CA LEU A 12 3.00 -2.10 -11.88
C LEU A 12 3.69 -0.95 -11.13
N PHE A 13 3.56 -0.91 -9.80
CA PHE A 13 4.17 0.12 -8.95
C PHE A 13 5.69 0.13 -9.12
N VAL A 14 6.35 -1.03 -9.00
CA VAL A 14 7.80 -1.15 -9.17
C VAL A 14 8.23 -0.68 -10.56
N LYS A 15 7.52 -1.14 -11.61
CA LYS A 15 7.84 -0.77 -12.99
C LYS A 15 7.73 0.74 -13.21
N ILE A 16 6.64 1.36 -12.78
CA ILE A 16 6.43 2.81 -12.91
C ILE A 16 7.50 3.58 -12.12
N LEU A 17 7.82 3.15 -10.90
CA LEU A 17 8.84 3.80 -10.07
C LEU A 17 10.22 3.79 -10.75
N ILE A 18 10.63 2.65 -11.32
CA ILE A 18 11.90 2.52 -12.04
C ILE A 18 11.91 3.41 -13.28
N THR A 19 10.87 3.33 -14.13
CA THR A 19 10.78 4.13 -15.35
C THR A 19 10.80 5.62 -15.05
N LEU A 20 10.09 6.06 -14.00
CA LEU A 20 10.07 7.46 -13.59
C LEU A 20 11.45 7.90 -13.09
N LYS A 21 12.12 7.06 -12.28
CA LYS A 21 13.49 7.32 -11.80
C LYS A 21 14.48 7.47 -12.95
N GLU A 22 14.45 6.58 -13.93
CA GLU A 22 15.30 6.65 -15.13
C GLU A 22 15.05 7.93 -15.94
N PHE A 23 13.77 8.29 -16.15
CA PHE A 23 13.39 9.52 -16.85
C PHE A 23 13.95 10.77 -16.15
N LEU A 24 13.87 10.82 -14.82
CA LEU A 24 14.35 11.94 -14.02
C LEU A 24 15.88 12.04 -14.02
N ILE A 25 16.58 10.91 -13.96
CA ILE A 25 18.05 10.87 -14.05
C ILE A 25 18.50 11.34 -15.43
N LYS A 26 17.85 10.86 -16.51
CA LYS A 26 18.16 11.25 -17.90
C LYS A 26 18.01 12.76 -18.11
N ASN A 27 17.02 13.37 -17.48
CA ASN A 27 16.69 14.77 -17.67
C ASN A 27 17.17 15.69 -16.52
N ASN A 28 18.15 15.24 -15.71
CA ASN A 28 18.62 15.96 -14.52
C ASN A 28 19.25 17.34 -14.83
N LYS A 29 19.62 17.61 -16.10
CA LYS A 29 20.11 18.94 -16.53
C LYS A 29 19.00 19.99 -16.60
N ASN A 30 17.72 19.60 -16.60
CA ASN A 30 16.60 20.53 -16.62
C ASN A 30 16.37 21.11 -15.21
N ILE A 31 16.40 22.45 -15.09
CA ILE A 31 16.22 23.19 -13.84
C ILE A 31 14.90 22.83 -13.15
N LEU A 32 13.82 22.64 -13.90
CA LEU A 32 12.51 22.25 -13.34
C LEU A 32 12.56 20.88 -12.66
N ILE A 33 13.32 19.94 -13.22
CA ILE A 33 13.47 18.58 -12.68
C ILE A 33 14.43 18.59 -11.49
N LYS A 34 15.46 19.43 -11.53
CA LYS A 34 16.41 19.60 -10.43
C LYS A 34 15.73 20.12 -9.16
N PHE A 35 14.82 21.09 -9.30
CA PHE A 35 14.12 21.72 -8.18
C PHE A 35 12.72 21.16 -7.90
N ARG A 36 12.35 20.03 -8.51
CA ARG A 36 11.01 19.40 -8.37
C ARG A 36 10.57 19.13 -6.92
N SER A 37 11.51 18.98 -5.99
CA SER A 37 11.21 18.77 -4.56
C SER A 37 10.45 19.93 -3.92
N PHE A 38 10.68 21.18 -4.37
CA PHE A 38 10.02 22.37 -3.82
C PHE A 38 8.52 22.45 -4.15
N PRO A 39 8.07 22.35 -5.42
CA PRO A 39 6.64 22.34 -5.71
C PRO A 39 5.96 21.12 -5.08
N LEU A 40 6.62 19.96 -5.00
CA LEU A 40 6.09 18.79 -4.30
C LEU A 40 5.90 19.05 -2.81
N LEU A 41 6.85 19.72 -2.15
CA LEU A 41 6.73 20.09 -0.74
C LEU A 41 5.51 20.99 -0.52
N ILE A 42 5.30 21.99 -1.38
CA ILE A 42 4.14 22.89 -1.31
C ILE A 42 2.83 22.09 -1.49
N ILE A 43 2.77 21.21 -2.48
CA ILE A 43 1.59 20.35 -2.71
C ILE A 43 1.33 19.45 -1.50
N ILE A 44 2.35 18.77 -0.97
CA ILE A 44 2.23 17.90 0.20
C ILE A 44 1.79 18.69 1.42
N PHE A 45 2.30 19.91 1.61
CA PHE A 45 1.92 20.77 2.73
C PHE A 45 0.45 21.18 2.67
N ILE A 46 0.00 21.67 1.50
CA ILE A 46 -1.42 22.04 1.28
C ILE A 46 -2.32 20.82 1.49
N LEU A 47 -1.98 19.67 0.90
CA LEU A 47 -2.75 18.45 1.04
C LEU A 47 -2.81 17.97 2.49
N ASN A 48 -1.74 18.13 3.27
CA ASN A 48 -1.75 17.78 4.69
C ASN A 48 -2.60 18.73 5.53
N ILE A 49 -2.76 20.00 5.18
CA ILE A 49 -3.66 20.91 5.92
C ILE A 49 -5.11 20.47 5.77
N TYR A 50 -5.54 20.13 4.55
CA TYR A 50 -6.96 19.82 4.27
C TYR A 50 -7.31 18.34 4.42
N PHE A 51 -6.35 17.43 4.20
CA PHE A 51 -6.58 15.98 4.13
C PHE A 51 -5.58 15.18 4.98
N TYR A 52 -5.09 15.75 6.09
CA TYR A 52 -4.10 15.12 6.99
C TYR A 52 -4.39 13.64 7.27
N MET A 53 -5.65 13.34 7.61
CA MET A 53 -6.09 12.01 7.99
C MET A 53 -5.86 10.96 6.89
N TYR A 54 -5.97 11.38 5.63
CA TYR A 54 -5.93 10.49 4.46
C TYR A 54 -4.61 10.53 3.69
N LEU A 55 -3.99 11.71 3.60
CA LEU A 55 -2.81 12.00 2.76
C LEU A 55 -1.52 12.25 3.55
N GLY A 56 -1.56 12.15 4.89
CA GLY A 56 -0.35 12.10 5.71
C GLY A 56 0.48 10.83 5.48
N SER A 57 1.28 10.42 6.46
CA SER A 57 2.13 9.22 6.33
C SER A 57 1.33 7.95 6.02
N GLY A 58 0.06 7.90 6.42
CA GLY A 58 -0.87 6.81 6.17
C GLY A 58 -1.17 5.90 7.36
N GLY A 59 -0.44 6.06 8.46
CA GLY A 59 -0.71 5.29 9.68
C GLY A 59 -2.10 5.58 10.27
N LEU A 60 -2.58 6.82 10.18
CA LEU A 60 -3.93 7.19 10.63
C LEU A 60 -5.01 6.55 9.76
N LEU A 61 -4.88 6.65 8.43
CA LEU A 61 -5.79 6.01 7.47
C LEU A 61 -5.93 4.50 7.71
N MET A 62 -4.86 3.80 8.09
CA MET A 62 -4.89 2.36 8.38
C MET A 62 -5.58 2.00 9.71
N LYS A 63 -5.71 2.95 10.63
CA LYS A 63 -6.43 2.77 11.90
C LYS A 63 -7.93 2.99 11.73
N GLU A 64 -8.34 3.74 10.71
CA GLU A 64 -9.74 4.03 10.46
C GLU A 64 -10.46 2.85 9.81
N ASN A 65 -11.65 2.55 10.32
CA ASN A 65 -12.56 1.65 9.63
C ASN A 65 -13.29 2.45 8.55
N VAL A 66 -12.65 2.54 7.38
CA VAL A 66 -13.11 3.33 6.21
C VAL A 66 -14.38 2.73 5.56
N ILE A 67 -15.08 1.83 6.24
CA ILE A 67 -16.31 1.16 5.77
C ILE A 67 -17.41 2.17 5.43
N ASN A 68 -17.36 3.37 6.02
CA ASN A 68 -18.34 4.44 5.76
C ASN A 68 -17.97 5.36 4.59
N PHE A 69 -16.78 5.22 3.99
CA PHE A 69 -16.43 6.08 2.87
C PHE A 69 -16.98 5.53 1.56
N ASN A 70 -17.32 6.48 0.68
CA ASN A 70 -17.74 6.16 -0.67
C ASN A 70 -16.57 5.51 -1.43
N LEU A 71 -16.84 4.47 -2.22
CA LEU A 71 -15.84 3.76 -3.03
C LEU A 71 -15.09 4.72 -3.97
N SER A 72 -15.79 5.72 -4.51
CA SER A 72 -15.19 6.79 -5.32
C SER A 72 -14.15 7.60 -4.56
N PHE A 73 -14.39 7.90 -3.28
CA PHE A 73 -13.46 8.64 -2.43
C PHE A 73 -12.21 7.81 -2.11
N ILE A 74 -12.37 6.52 -1.86
CA ILE A 74 -11.25 5.59 -1.62
C ILE A 74 -10.37 5.48 -2.86
N ILE A 75 -10.97 5.37 -4.05
CA ILE A 75 -10.24 5.34 -5.33
C ILE A 75 -9.50 6.66 -5.55
N PHE A 76 -10.14 7.80 -5.26
CA PHE A 76 -9.50 9.11 -5.38
C PHE A 76 -8.27 9.24 -4.47
N ILE A 77 -8.38 8.83 -3.19
CA ILE A 77 -7.24 8.81 -2.27
C ILE A 77 -6.15 7.86 -2.76
N LEU A 78 -6.52 6.67 -3.23
CA LEU A 78 -5.56 5.68 -3.75
C LEU A 78 -4.72 6.28 -4.87
N ILE A 79 -5.36 6.92 -5.86
CA ILE A 79 -4.67 7.54 -7.01
C ILE A 79 -3.72 8.65 -6.54
N LEU A 80 -4.20 9.56 -5.68
CA LEU A 80 -3.36 10.65 -5.15
C LEU A 80 -2.15 10.10 -4.39
N ARG A 81 -2.36 9.11 -3.51
CA ARG A 81 -1.26 8.51 -2.74
C ARG A 81 -0.29 7.76 -3.62
N PHE A 82 -0.78 7.03 -4.62
CA PHE A 82 0.07 6.32 -5.57
C PHE A 82 1.01 7.30 -6.29
N LEU A 83 0.47 8.41 -6.81
CA LEU A 83 1.25 9.45 -7.47
C LEU A 83 2.25 10.11 -6.52
N LEU A 84 1.81 10.56 -5.34
CA LEU A 84 2.68 11.19 -4.35
C LEU A 84 3.81 10.25 -3.93
N THR A 85 3.50 8.98 -3.66
CA THR A 85 4.49 8.00 -3.20
C THR A 85 5.55 7.72 -4.27
N ILE A 86 5.14 7.57 -5.54
CA ILE A 86 6.08 7.35 -6.64
C ILE A 86 6.95 8.58 -6.86
N ILE A 87 6.35 9.77 -6.92
CA ILE A 87 7.11 10.99 -7.19
C ILE A 87 8.09 11.27 -6.03
N SER A 88 7.64 11.17 -4.78
CA SER A 88 8.51 11.32 -3.60
C SER A 88 9.58 10.23 -3.52
N GLY A 89 9.24 8.99 -3.88
CA GLY A 89 10.17 7.85 -3.87
C GLY A 89 11.27 7.89 -4.92
N THR A 90 11.12 8.71 -5.96
CA THR A 90 12.19 8.97 -6.94
C THR A 90 13.06 10.18 -6.58
N GLY A 91 12.71 10.92 -5.53
CA GLY A 91 13.51 12.05 -5.04
C GLY A 91 14.83 11.60 -4.41
N SER A 92 15.80 12.50 -4.35
CA SER A 92 17.03 12.32 -3.57
C SER A 92 16.83 12.65 -2.07
N VAL A 93 15.59 12.85 -1.64
CA VAL A 93 15.24 13.22 -0.27
C VAL A 93 15.12 11.93 0.54
N THR A 94 15.84 11.85 1.67
CA THR A 94 15.83 10.70 2.57
C THR A 94 14.45 10.59 3.25
N GLY A 95 13.60 9.72 2.72
CA GLY A 95 12.28 9.43 3.28
C GLY A 95 11.93 7.94 3.17
N GLY A 96 11.35 7.38 4.23
CA GLY A 96 10.93 5.98 4.24
C GLY A 96 9.65 5.76 3.42
N LEU A 97 9.68 4.85 2.44
CA LEU A 97 8.52 4.49 1.62
C LEU A 97 7.61 3.43 2.26
N VAL A 98 8.03 2.84 3.37
CA VAL A 98 7.35 1.68 3.99
C VAL A 98 5.89 1.97 4.33
N VAL A 99 5.61 3.04 5.09
CA VAL A 99 4.23 3.38 5.49
C VAL A 99 3.37 3.81 4.30
N PRO A 100 3.85 4.68 3.38
CA PRO A 100 3.13 4.99 2.14
C PRO A 100 2.79 3.74 1.31
N ILE A 101 3.73 2.81 1.13
CA ILE A 101 3.49 1.55 0.40
C ILE A 101 2.42 0.71 1.10
N MET A 102 2.54 0.49 2.42
CA MET A 102 1.56 -0.28 3.18
C MET A 102 0.15 0.33 3.09
N SER A 103 0.06 1.65 3.16
CA SER A 103 -1.24 2.32 3.08
C SER A 103 -1.92 2.24 1.70
N ILE A 104 -1.14 2.15 0.61
CA ILE A 104 -1.66 1.88 -0.73
C ILE A 104 -2.26 0.48 -0.75
N GLY A 105 -1.53 -0.52 -0.23
CA GLY A 105 -2.04 -1.89 -0.10
C GLY A 105 -3.28 -1.94 0.78
N TYR A 106 -3.31 -1.20 1.88
CA TYR A 106 -4.48 -1.11 2.74
C TYR A 106 -5.73 -0.61 1.99
N LEU A 107 -5.60 0.45 1.19
CA LEU A 107 -6.70 0.98 0.36
C LEU A 107 -7.16 -0.02 -0.72
N ILE A 108 -6.23 -0.74 -1.33
CA ILE A 108 -6.54 -1.81 -2.30
C ILE A 108 -7.35 -2.92 -1.62
N GLY A 109 -6.88 -3.39 -0.46
CA GLY A 109 -7.60 -4.38 0.33
C GLY A 109 -9.01 -3.92 0.71
N GLN A 110 -9.19 -2.65 1.05
CA GLN A 110 -10.52 -2.09 1.33
C GLN A 110 -11.42 -2.06 0.11
N ILE A 111 -10.93 -1.63 -1.06
CA ILE A 111 -11.69 -1.64 -2.32
C ILE A 111 -12.18 -3.07 -2.60
N ILE A 112 -11.30 -4.05 -2.46
CA ILE A 112 -11.64 -5.45 -2.72
C ILE A 112 -12.64 -5.97 -1.68
N CYS A 113 -12.51 -5.60 -0.41
CA CYS A 113 -13.50 -5.94 0.62
C CYS A 113 -14.87 -5.33 0.33
N LEU A 114 -14.93 -4.06 -0.11
CA LEU A 114 -16.18 -3.39 -0.48
C LEU A 114 -16.84 -4.05 -1.69
N ILE A 115 -16.08 -4.40 -2.72
CA ILE A 115 -16.59 -5.16 -3.87
C ILE A 115 -17.10 -6.53 -3.42
N SER A 116 -16.32 -7.21 -2.58
CA SER A 116 -16.64 -8.55 -2.09
C SER A 116 -17.81 -8.57 -1.09
N LYS A 117 -18.10 -7.45 -0.44
CA LYS A 117 -19.33 -7.27 0.37
C LYS A 117 -20.56 -7.58 -0.47
N ASN A 118 -20.59 -7.04 -1.69
CA ASN A 118 -21.74 -7.10 -2.57
C ASN A 118 -21.84 -8.43 -3.32
N THR A 119 -20.72 -9.11 -3.57
CA THR A 119 -20.70 -10.35 -4.35
C THR A 119 -20.62 -11.63 -3.50
N LEU A 120 -19.95 -11.59 -2.34
CA LEU A 120 -19.60 -12.76 -1.53
C LEU A 120 -20.15 -12.69 -0.09
N SER A 121 -20.93 -11.65 0.23
CA SER A 121 -21.51 -11.42 1.57
C SER A 121 -20.46 -11.50 2.70
N LEU A 122 -19.26 -10.98 2.45
CA LEU A 122 -18.19 -11.02 3.45
C LEU A 122 -18.58 -10.23 4.71
N PRO A 123 -18.35 -10.79 5.93
CA PRO A 123 -18.65 -10.09 7.16
C PRO A 123 -17.74 -8.87 7.32
N ILE A 124 -18.36 -7.73 7.62
CA ILE A 124 -17.69 -6.44 7.81
C ILE A 124 -16.61 -6.52 8.91
N ALA A 125 -16.80 -7.40 9.90
CA ALA A 125 -15.87 -7.65 10.99
C ALA A 125 -14.44 -8.01 10.52
N TYR A 126 -14.29 -8.60 9.33
CA TYR A 126 -13.00 -9.03 8.79
C TYR A 126 -12.35 -8.03 7.83
N PHE A 127 -12.97 -6.88 7.55
CA PHE A 127 -12.48 -5.95 6.53
C PHE A 127 -11.13 -5.35 6.88
N GLN A 128 -10.97 -4.92 8.14
CA GLN A 128 -9.71 -4.36 8.62
C GLN A 128 -8.58 -5.39 8.51
N TYR A 129 -8.86 -6.65 8.82
CA TYR A 129 -7.92 -7.77 8.72
C TYR A 129 -7.44 -7.99 7.28
N TYR A 130 -8.37 -8.13 6.34
CA TYR A 130 -8.02 -8.34 4.93
C TYR A 130 -7.27 -7.15 4.32
N SER A 131 -7.63 -5.93 4.73
CA SER A 131 -6.95 -4.71 4.32
C SER A 131 -5.52 -4.64 4.85
N LEU A 132 -5.29 -5.05 6.11
CA LEU A 132 -3.94 -5.13 6.68
C LEU A 132 -3.08 -6.21 6.02
N ILE A 133 -3.66 -7.37 5.67
CA ILE A 133 -2.92 -8.40 4.92
C ILE A 133 -2.48 -7.85 3.57
N SER A 134 -3.39 -7.20 2.83
CA SER A 134 -3.06 -6.57 1.54
C SER A 134 -1.97 -5.50 1.68
N ALA A 135 -2.02 -4.69 2.74
CA ALA A 135 -0.96 -3.73 3.08
C ALA A 135 0.43 -4.38 3.21
N ILE A 136 0.52 -5.48 3.98
CA ILE A 136 1.78 -6.17 4.24
C ILE A 136 2.26 -6.95 3.02
N MET A 137 1.35 -7.56 2.26
CA MET A 137 1.67 -8.23 1.02
C MET A 137 2.27 -7.26 0.00
N LEU A 138 1.60 -6.13 -0.24
CA LEU A 138 2.07 -5.12 -1.18
C LEU A 138 3.42 -4.53 -0.76
N PHE A 139 3.64 -4.32 0.54
CA PHE A 139 4.96 -4.01 1.09
C PHE A 139 6.00 -5.07 0.72
N GLY A 140 5.77 -6.34 1.07
CA GLY A 140 6.72 -7.42 0.81
C GLY A 140 7.05 -7.60 -0.68
N ILE A 141 6.05 -7.45 -1.55
CA ILE A 141 6.21 -7.50 -3.02
C ILE A 141 7.09 -6.37 -3.52
N ILE A 142 6.80 -5.12 -3.12
CA ILE A 142 7.52 -3.93 -3.64
C ILE A 142 8.94 -3.84 -3.07
N THR A 143 9.13 -4.13 -1.78
CA THR A 143 10.45 -4.04 -1.14
C THR A 143 11.31 -5.28 -1.31
N LYS A 144 10.76 -6.36 -1.88
CA LYS A 144 11.42 -7.67 -2.02
C LYS A 144 11.92 -8.22 -0.67
N THR A 145 11.13 -8.05 0.39
CA THR A 145 11.47 -8.53 1.75
C THR A 145 10.46 -9.59 2.24
N PRO A 146 10.60 -10.87 1.84
CA PRO A 146 9.64 -11.93 2.16
C PRO A 146 9.59 -12.22 3.66
N LEU A 147 10.74 -12.34 4.31
CA LEU A 147 10.82 -12.80 5.70
C LEU A 147 10.19 -11.80 6.67
N THR A 148 10.37 -10.50 6.42
CA THR A 148 9.72 -9.45 7.23
C THR A 148 8.22 -9.44 6.99
N SER A 149 7.79 -9.53 5.72
CA SER A 149 6.37 -9.57 5.37
C SER A 149 5.67 -10.82 5.90
N SER A 150 6.31 -11.99 5.89
CA SER A 150 5.75 -13.24 6.39
C SER A 150 5.58 -13.21 7.90
N SER A 151 6.58 -12.67 8.62
CA SER A 151 6.47 -12.43 10.07
C SER A 151 5.34 -11.47 10.40
N LEU A 152 5.19 -10.37 9.65
CA LEU A 152 4.11 -9.41 9.83
C LEU A 152 2.72 -10.01 9.51
N ILE A 153 2.60 -10.79 8.43
CA ILE A 153 1.36 -11.52 8.09
C ILE A 153 1.03 -12.50 9.21
N PHE A 154 1.99 -13.31 9.64
CA PHE A 154 1.75 -14.30 10.69
C PHE A 154 1.31 -13.65 12.01
N THR A 155 2.02 -12.60 12.45
CA THR A 155 1.70 -11.90 13.70
C THR A 155 0.37 -11.14 13.65
N THR A 156 0.02 -10.53 12.52
CA THR A 156 -1.30 -9.87 12.36
C THR A 156 -2.43 -10.89 12.42
N ILE A 157 -2.27 -12.05 11.79
CA ILE A 157 -3.29 -13.11 11.83
C ILE A 157 -3.38 -13.74 13.21
N LEU A 158 -2.24 -14.03 13.85
CA LEU A 158 -2.19 -14.60 15.20
C LEU A 158 -2.89 -13.70 16.21
N ARG A 159 -2.67 -12.38 16.13
CA ARG A 159 -3.35 -11.43 17.01
C ARG A 159 -4.86 -11.38 16.74
N SER A 160 -5.26 -11.46 15.48
CA SER A 160 -6.67 -11.45 15.08
C SER A 160 -7.40 -12.74 15.46
N SER A 161 -6.71 -13.88 15.56
CA SER A 161 -7.30 -15.17 15.91
C SER A 161 -7.31 -15.44 17.42
N ASN A 162 -7.13 -14.41 18.25
CA ASN A 162 -6.93 -14.54 19.70
C ASN A 162 -5.84 -15.58 20.02
N TYR A 163 -4.72 -15.52 19.30
CA TYR A 163 -3.57 -16.42 19.44
C TYR A 163 -3.84 -17.89 19.09
N ASN A 164 -4.90 -18.19 18.33
CA ASN A 164 -5.12 -19.53 17.81
C ASN A 164 -4.14 -19.84 16.66
N LEU A 165 -3.14 -20.66 16.97
CA LEU A 165 -2.04 -21.05 16.07
C LEU A 165 -2.50 -21.83 14.83
N ILE A 166 -3.51 -22.70 14.97
CA ILE A 166 -3.98 -23.56 13.87
C ILE A 166 -4.68 -22.71 12.82
N LEU A 167 -5.55 -21.80 13.26
CA LEU A 167 -6.21 -20.83 12.39
C LEU A 167 -5.19 -19.89 11.75
N SER A 168 -4.19 -19.41 12.51
CA SER A 168 -3.20 -18.49 11.98
C SER A 168 -2.37 -19.12 10.87
N LEU A 169 -1.90 -20.35 11.05
CA LEU A 169 -1.18 -21.10 10.01
C LEU A 169 -2.05 -21.29 8.76
N LYS A 170 -3.31 -21.70 8.92
CA LYS A 170 -4.21 -21.96 7.79
C LYS A 170 -4.39 -20.72 6.90
N TYR A 171 -4.58 -19.54 7.49
CA TYR A 171 -4.83 -18.31 6.73
C TYR A 171 -3.55 -17.57 6.32
N SER A 172 -2.41 -17.81 6.97
CA SER A 172 -1.13 -17.15 6.63
C SER A 172 -0.39 -17.80 5.47
N LEU A 173 -0.54 -19.12 5.25
CA LEU A 173 0.27 -19.87 4.29
C LEU A 173 0.17 -19.32 2.86
N LEU A 174 -1.03 -19.14 2.35
CA LEU A 174 -1.26 -18.68 0.98
C LEU A 174 -0.72 -17.26 0.71
N PRO A 175 -0.99 -16.24 1.55
CA PRO A 175 -0.37 -14.92 1.36
C PRO A 175 1.15 -14.95 1.50
N ILE A 176 1.72 -15.76 2.40
CA ILE A 176 3.18 -15.92 2.54
C ILE A 176 3.78 -16.49 1.24
N ILE A 177 3.23 -17.59 0.72
CA ILE A 177 3.69 -18.23 -0.52
C ILE A 177 3.70 -17.22 -1.67
N ILE A 178 2.64 -16.41 -1.79
CA ILE A 178 2.53 -15.40 -2.85
C ILE A 178 3.62 -14.34 -2.75
N VAL A 179 3.92 -13.84 -1.54
CA VAL A 179 5.01 -12.86 -1.38
C VAL A 179 6.36 -13.48 -1.72
N PHE A 180 6.59 -14.76 -1.42
CA PHE A 180 7.81 -15.45 -1.83
C PHE A 180 7.91 -15.60 -3.35
N ILE A 181 6.82 -15.97 -4.04
CA ILE A 181 6.78 -16.06 -5.50
C ILE A 181 7.09 -14.70 -6.14
N ALA A 182 6.55 -13.61 -5.56
CA ALA A 182 6.69 -12.26 -6.10
C ALA A 182 8.13 -11.75 -6.18
N ILE A 183 9.06 -12.32 -5.43
CA ILE A 183 10.48 -11.91 -5.45
C ILE A 183 11.15 -12.28 -6.76
N TYR A 184 10.74 -13.43 -7.30
CA TYR A 184 11.25 -14.00 -8.53
C TYR A 184 10.60 -13.41 -9.78
N LEU A 185 9.59 -12.54 -9.61
CA LEU A 185 8.98 -11.71 -10.64
C LEU A 185 9.65 -10.31 -10.71
#